data_AF-A0A935YZY5-F1
#
_entry.id   AF-A0A935YZY5-F1
#
_cell.length_a   1.000
_cell.length_b   1.000
_cell.length_c   1.000
_cell.angle_alpha   90.00
_cell.angle_beta   90.00
_cell.angle_gamma   90.00
#
_symmetry.space_group_name_H-M   'P 1'
#
loop_
_entity.id
_entity.type
_entity.pdbx_description
1 polymer ?
#
loop_
_entity_poly.entity_id
_entity_poly.type
_entity_poly.pdbx_seq_one_letter_code
_entity_poly.pdbx_strand_id
1 'polypeptide(L)'
;MNDEVDAVPSALRALPQARHLDAERMATWWRAVRALATTDAFGSSLTPAQQLRRLGGFGASEIGVLVGEQRGLYSPFATAREVVARKLLLDPPSPPDGHQRRGILLEPLIRETFLRQSGAVRQPAWTQRIATHRPARWPWMQATPDDVVELAGRRVLVDYKAPAEPLSEVSLPYACQLHQTGLIAADLGYAFDARVLVAWNHPRGAPEVLVCAHDPALDAEIVAAGTRYWNDHVLTGELPPWPTRTALALNLADLSLEAKADIEALAERWLRLEVLAKESQRLHEDVHAQLMARCRAHHLADDVHSGPVQIKSRLKWNGDAVDARLTDADRMRFARPRWDIARLVALVREWGGDPDVARTDDAATLDLDVAARWLIAERGIPETALQRIDYQTRLSRRKTDQPFVEPIREAARAASHTFGAPPLPTTGRPPSPR
;
A
#
# COMPACT_ATOMS: atom_id res chain seq x y z
N MET A 1 -14.57 29.36 32.17
CA MET A 1 -13.13 29.24 32.48
C MET A 1 -12.55 28.15 31.58
N ASN A 2 -12.25 28.48 30.31
CA ASN A 2 -11.69 27.51 29.35
C ASN A 2 -10.86 28.14 28.21
N ASP A 3 -10.59 29.45 28.23
CA ASP A 3 -9.98 30.16 27.09
C ASP A 3 -8.46 29.94 26.96
N GLU A 4 -7.78 29.43 27.99
CA GLU A 4 -6.33 29.12 27.90
C GLU A 4 -6.03 27.83 27.12
N VAL A 5 -7.01 26.93 26.96
CA VAL A 5 -6.80 25.60 26.37
C VAL A 5 -6.78 25.65 24.83
N ASP A 6 -7.35 26.70 24.23
CA ASP A 6 -7.44 26.88 22.77
C ASP A 6 -6.40 27.86 22.21
N ALA A 7 -5.53 28.42 23.06
CA ALA A 7 -4.47 29.30 22.61
C ALA A 7 -3.44 28.55 21.74
N VAL A 8 -3.20 29.08 20.53
CA VAL A 8 -2.11 28.59 19.66
C VAL A 8 -0.78 28.76 20.40
N PRO A 9 0.03 27.70 20.56
CA PRO A 9 1.30 27.78 21.28
C PRO A 9 2.22 28.84 20.68
N SER A 10 2.89 29.63 21.53
CA SER A 10 3.91 30.59 21.10
C SER A 10 5.01 29.93 20.26
N ALA A 11 5.34 28.68 20.57
CA ALA A 11 6.29 27.88 19.81
C ALA A 11 5.88 27.62 18.34
N LEU A 12 4.59 27.61 18.02
CA LEU A 12 4.13 27.51 16.62
C LEU A 12 4.31 28.85 15.87
N ARG A 13 4.20 29.97 16.58
CA ARG A 13 4.53 31.31 16.05
C ARG A 13 6.03 31.57 15.93
N ALA A 14 6.84 30.81 16.67
CA ALA A 14 8.30 30.88 16.63
C ALA A 14 8.92 30.00 15.53
N LEU A 15 8.11 29.26 14.75
CA LEU A 15 8.62 28.45 13.65
C LEU A 15 9.25 29.34 12.56
N PRO A 16 10.33 28.90 11.90
CA PRO A 16 10.98 29.67 10.84
C PRO A 16 10.04 30.09 9.69
N GLN A 17 9.09 29.23 9.36
CA GLN A 17 8.09 29.46 8.32
C GLN A 17 6.84 30.23 8.80
N ALA A 18 6.76 30.61 10.08
CA ALA A 18 5.53 31.17 10.69
C ALA A 18 4.99 32.41 9.97
N ARG A 19 5.86 33.22 9.34
CA ARG A 19 5.46 34.39 8.54
C ARG A 19 4.55 34.06 7.34
N HIS A 20 4.52 32.80 6.90
CA HIS A 20 3.69 32.31 5.79
C HIS A 20 2.44 31.56 6.27
N LEU A 21 2.23 31.48 7.58
CA LEU A 21 1.13 30.76 8.20
C LEU A 21 0.12 31.76 8.77
N ASP A 22 -1.10 31.73 8.26
CA ASP A 22 -2.18 32.55 8.81
C ASP A 22 -2.68 31.99 10.16
N ALA A 23 -3.28 32.86 10.99
CA ALA A 23 -3.70 32.50 12.35
C ALA A 23 -4.78 31.41 12.37
N GLU A 24 -5.65 31.37 11.37
CA GLU A 24 -6.71 30.38 11.24
C GLU A 24 -6.14 28.98 10.97
N ARG A 25 -5.16 28.89 10.07
CA ARG A 25 -4.44 27.65 9.74
C ARG A 25 -3.66 27.13 10.95
N MET A 26 -2.95 28.01 11.65
CA MET A 26 -2.27 27.67 12.90
C MET A 26 -3.25 27.11 13.95
N ALA A 27 -4.40 27.76 14.14
CA ALA A 27 -5.43 27.31 15.08
C ALA A 27 -6.07 25.98 14.66
N THR A 28 -6.36 25.81 13.37
CA THR A 28 -6.95 24.59 12.81
C THR A 28 -6.03 23.40 13.01
N TRP A 29 -4.74 23.56 12.68
CA TRP A 29 -3.74 22.52 12.90
C TRP A 29 -3.58 22.16 14.37
N TRP A 30 -3.53 23.16 15.26
CA TRP A 30 -3.41 22.91 16.71
C TRP A 30 -4.61 22.15 17.28
N ARG A 31 -5.82 22.50 16.83
CA ARG A 31 -7.05 21.80 17.22
C ARG A 31 -7.04 20.35 16.76
N ALA A 32 -6.57 20.08 15.54
CA ALA A 32 -6.43 18.72 15.00
C ALA A 32 -5.41 17.88 15.80
N VAL A 33 -4.24 18.44 16.13
CA VAL A 33 -3.23 17.78 16.97
C VAL A 33 -3.78 17.41 18.34
N ARG A 34 -4.49 18.33 18.99
CA ARG A 34 -5.10 18.08 20.31
C ARG A 34 -6.19 17.02 20.23
N ALA A 35 -7.07 17.10 19.23
CA ALA A 35 -8.10 16.10 19.02
C ALA A 35 -7.49 14.70 18.88
N LEU A 36 -6.44 14.58 18.05
CA LEU A 36 -5.74 13.32 17.84
C LEU A 36 -5.18 12.74 19.14
N ALA A 37 -4.53 13.58 19.97
CA ALA A 37 -3.96 13.17 21.25
C ALA A 37 -5.01 12.67 22.27
N THR A 38 -6.27 13.15 22.17
CA THR A 38 -7.36 12.70 23.05
C THR A 38 -8.04 11.40 22.59
N THR A 39 -7.99 11.11 21.29
CA THR A 39 -8.70 9.96 20.67
C THR A 39 -7.85 8.70 20.56
N ASP A 40 -6.56 8.79 20.85
CA ASP A 40 -5.62 7.70 20.67
C ASP A 40 -5.65 6.70 21.84
N ALA A 41 -6.62 5.79 21.79
CA ALA A 41 -6.78 4.71 22.76
C ALA A 41 -5.58 3.73 22.82
N PHE A 42 -4.65 3.79 21.86
CA PHE A 42 -3.50 2.89 21.77
C PHE A 42 -2.18 3.53 22.21
N GLY A 43 -2.18 4.80 22.64
CA GLY A 43 -0.98 5.50 23.12
C GLY A 43 0.14 5.60 22.09
N SER A 44 -0.23 5.54 20.81
CA SER A 44 0.63 5.33 19.64
C SER A 44 0.95 6.64 18.88
N SER A 45 0.23 7.71 19.18
CA SER A 45 0.33 9.01 18.55
C SER A 45 1.41 9.86 19.21
N LEU A 46 2.13 10.60 18.38
CA LEU A 46 3.06 11.61 18.86
C LEU A 46 2.32 12.62 19.73
N THR A 47 2.89 12.91 20.89
CA THR A 47 2.42 13.99 21.77
C THR A 47 2.32 15.32 20.99
N PRO A 48 1.45 16.26 21.39
CA PRO A 48 1.38 17.58 20.74
C PRO A 48 2.74 18.29 20.64
N ALA A 49 3.58 18.16 21.66
CA ALA A 49 4.94 18.70 21.66
C ALA A 49 5.86 18.01 20.63
N GLN A 50 5.73 16.69 20.43
CA GLN A 50 6.47 15.97 19.39
C GLN A 50 6.01 16.38 17.99
N GLN A 51 4.69 16.51 17.77
CA GLN A 51 4.14 16.99 16.50
C GLN A 51 4.67 18.40 16.17
N LEU A 52 4.66 19.30 17.16
CA LEU A 52 5.18 20.65 16.99
C LEU A 52 6.68 20.67 16.66
N ARG A 53 7.50 19.86 17.34
CA ARG A 53 8.94 19.78 17.04
C ARG A 53 9.22 19.34 15.60
N ARG A 54 8.43 18.39 15.08
CA ARG A 54 8.56 17.89 13.70
C ARG A 54 8.22 18.93 12.63
N LEU A 55 7.61 20.06 12.98
CA LEU A 55 7.37 21.17 12.03
C LEU A 55 8.62 22.00 11.77
N GLY A 56 9.59 22.00 12.69
CA GLY A 56 10.81 22.81 12.58
C GLY A 56 11.89 22.21 11.67
N GLY A 57 11.56 21.23 10.82
CA GLY A 57 12.53 20.50 10.00
C GLY A 57 11.99 19.22 9.39
N PHE A 58 12.84 18.51 8.65
CA PHE A 58 12.55 17.20 8.09
C PHE A 58 13.09 16.09 8.99
N GLY A 59 12.22 15.16 9.35
CA GLY A 59 12.59 13.96 10.08
C GLY A 59 13.33 12.96 9.19
N ALA A 60 14.11 12.08 9.81
CA ALA A 60 14.86 11.05 9.11
C ALA A 60 13.96 10.10 8.27
N SER A 61 12.70 9.89 8.66
CA SER A 61 11.73 9.11 7.87
C SER A 61 11.10 9.86 6.69
N GLU A 62 11.28 11.19 6.61
CA GLU A 62 10.77 12.02 5.51
C GLU A 62 11.82 12.28 4.43
N ILE A 63 13.11 12.33 4.82
CA ILE A 63 14.19 12.72 3.91
C ILE A 63 14.37 11.75 2.74
N GLY A 64 14.05 10.47 2.94
CA GLY A 64 14.07 9.46 1.88
C GLY A 64 13.12 9.79 0.73
N VAL A 65 11.97 10.42 1.01
CA VAL A 65 11.03 10.89 -0.01
C VAL A 65 11.63 12.04 -0.82
N LEU A 66 12.28 12.98 -0.14
CA LEU A 66 12.88 14.15 -0.77
C LEU A 66 14.06 13.77 -1.68
N VAL A 67 14.96 12.92 -1.19
CA VAL A 67 16.08 12.37 -1.99
C VAL A 67 15.56 11.54 -3.15
N GLY A 68 14.58 10.65 -2.89
CA GLY A 68 13.97 9.82 -3.92
C GLY A 68 13.37 10.65 -5.06
N GLU A 69 12.60 11.69 -4.75
CA GLU A 69 11.99 12.56 -5.77
C GLU A 69 13.05 13.34 -6.57
N GLN A 70 14.14 13.79 -5.93
CA GLN A 70 15.26 14.41 -6.65
C GLN A 70 15.95 13.45 -7.62
N ARG A 71 15.99 12.16 -7.29
CA ARG A 71 16.46 11.09 -8.18
C ARG A 71 15.44 10.70 -9.26
N GLY A 72 14.26 11.33 -9.28
CA GLY A 72 13.16 10.96 -10.18
C GLY A 72 12.46 9.65 -9.79
N LEU A 73 12.63 9.18 -8.56
CA LEU A 73 12.01 7.96 -8.05
C LEU A 73 10.64 8.22 -7.45
N TYR A 74 9.80 7.20 -7.47
CA TYR A 74 8.47 7.21 -6.87
C TYR A 74 8.50 6.67 -5.45
N SER A 75 7.80 7.36 -4.54
CA SER A 75 7.49 6.85 -3.21
C SER A 75 5.99 6.53 -3.13
N PRO A 76 5.61 5.30 -2.71
CA PRO A 76 4.21 4.92 -2.58
C PRO A 76 3.50 5.59 -1.39
N PHE A 77 4.24 6.28 -0.52
CA PHE A 77 3.72 6.80 0.76
C PHE A 77 3.51 8.31 0.77
N ALA A 78 4.31 9.06 0.02
CA ALA A 78 4.23 10.52 -0.04
C ALA A 78 5.09 11.09 -1.17
N THR A 79 4.77 12.29 -1.62
CA THR A 79 5.56 13.17 -2.49
C THR A 79 6.29 14.24 -1.67
N ALA A 80 7.32 14.88 -2.23
CA ALA A 80 7.98 16.00 -1.55
C ALA A 80 7.00 17.17 -1.33
N ARG A 81 6.06 17.37 -2.25
CA ARG A 81 4.97 18.35 -2.10
C ARG A 81 4.13 18.10 -0.86
N GLU A 82 3.72 16.86 -0.60
CA GLU A 82 2.96 16.50 0.60
C GLU A 82 3.81 16.65 1.87
N VAL A 83 5.10 16.30 1.83
CA VAL A 83 6.02 16.52 2.95
C VAL A 83 6.11 18.02 3.30
N VAL A 84 6.31 18.89 2.30
CA VAL A 84 6.36 20.34 2.50
C VAL A 84 5.00 20.89 2.94
N ALA A 85 3.89 20.42 2.37
CA ALA A 85 2.54 20.83 2.75
C ALA A 85 2.26 20.61 4.24
N ARG A 86 2.72 19.48 4.80
CA ARG A 86 2.66 19.22 6.25
C ARG A 86 3.46 20.24 7.06
N LYS A 87 4.63 20.69 6.59
CA LYS A 87 5.44 21.73 7.26
C LYS A 87 4.79 23.11 7.20
N LEU A 88 3.98 23.36 6.18
CA LEU A 88 3.21 24.59 5.97
C LEU A 88 1.79 24.55 6.57
N LEU A 89 1.49 23.53 7.38
CA LEU A 89 0.20 23.30 8.04
C LEU A 89 -0.99 23.22 7.06
N LEU A 90 -0.74 22.87 5.80
CA LEU A 90 -1.78 22.67 4.79
C LEU A 90 -2.43 21.29 4.90
N ASP A 91 -1.71 20.35 5.50
CA ASP A 91 -2.17 18.99 5.76
C ASP A 91 -2.04 18.69 7.26
N PRO A 92 -3.15 18.65 8.02
CA PRO A 92 -3.13 18.36 9.45
C PRO A 92 -2.77 16.89 9.72
N PRO A 93 -2.26 16.56 10.92
CA PRO A 93 -1.89 15.19 11.23
C PRO A 93 -3.12 14.28 11.24
N SER A 94 -2.96 13.10 10.63
CA SER A 94 -3.97 12.04 10.62
C SER A 94 -3.66 10.97 11.69
N PRO A 95 -4.67 10.18 12.11
CA PRO A 95 -4.45 8.95 12.86
C PRO A 95 -3.50 7.98 12.13
N PRO A 96 -2.77 7.13 12.86
CA PRO A 96 -1.89 6.16 12.25
C PRO A 96 -2.69 5.15 11.41
N ASP A 97 -2.20 4.87 10.21
CA ASP A 97 -2.77 3.82 9.36
C ASP A 97 -2.43 2.41 9.88
N GLY A 98 -2.93 1.37 9.19
CA GLY A 98 -2.67 -0.02 9.59
C GLY A 98 -1.19 -0.41 9.59
N HIS A 99 -0.37 0.18 8.71
CA HIS A 99 1.07 -0.09 8.65
C HIS A 99 1.81 0.57 9.81
N GLN A 100 1.51 1.84 10.08
CA GLN A 100 2.08 2.60 11.19
C GLN A 100 1.68 1.99 12.53
N ARG A 101 0.40 1.63 12.70
CA ARG A 101 -0.09 0.98 13.92
C ARG A 101 0.60 -0.35 14.18
N ARG A 102 0.82 -1.17 13.14
CA ARG A 102 1.59 -2.42 13.27
C ARG A 102 3.01 -2.15 13.72
N GLY A 103 3.67 -1.15 13.13
CA GLY A 103 5.00 -0.71 13.55
C GLY A 103 5.05 -0.40 15.05
N ILE A 104 4.16 0.46 15.52
CA ILE A 104 4.12 0.92 16.92
C ILE A 104 3.88 -0.24 17.90
N LEU A 105 2.99 -1.17 17.55
CA LEU A 105 2.67 -2.31 18.41
C LEU A 105 3.80 -3.35 18.46
N LEU A 106 4.51 -3.57 17.34
CA LEU A 106 5.54 -4.60 17.25
C LEU A 106 6.93 -4.11 17.64
N GLU A 107 7.21 -2.80 17.59
CA GLU A 107 8.54 -2.25 17.88
C GLU A 107 9.11 -2.72 19.23
N PRO A 108 8.36 -2.73 20.37
CA PRO A 108 8.89 -3.23 21.63
C PRO A 108 9.30 -4.72 21.56
N LEU A 109 8.48 -5.55 20.91
CA LEU A 109 8.76 -6.98 20.74
C LEU A 109 10.00 -7.20 19.87
N ILE A 110 10.11 -6.49 18.75
CA ILE A 110 11.25 -6.58 17.83
C ILE A 110 12.53 -6.20 18.56
N ARG A 111 12.49 -5.06 19.28
CA ARG A 111 13.61 -4.56 20.08
C ARG A 111 14.05 -5.57 21.13
N GLU A 112 13.14 -6.03 21.97
CA GLU A 112 13.45 -6.99 23.04
C GLU A 112 14.02 -8.30 22.49
N THR A 113 13.47 -8.79 21.38
CA THR A 113 13.94 -10.02 20.74
C THR A 113 15.35 -9.83 20.19
N PHE A 114 15.61 -8.73 19.49
CA PHE A 114 16.94 -8.40 18.95
C PHE A 114 17.99 -8.27 20.06
N LEU A 115 17.69 -7.52 21.13
CA LEU A 115 18.63 -7.33 22.25
C LEU A 115 18.95 -8.67 22.93
N ARG A 116 17.93 -9.53 23.14
CA ARG A 116 18.11 -10.85 23.74
C ARG A 116 18.96 -11.78 22.88
N GLN A 117 18.75 -11.77 21.56
CA GLN A 117 19.45 -12.65 20.62
C GLN A 117 20.89 -12.20 20.35
N SER A 118 21.13 -10.90 20.28
CA SER A 118 22.45 -10.32 19.96
C SER A 118 23.33 -10.08 21.18
N GLY A 119 22.74 -9.96 22.37
CA GLY A 119 23.43 -9.48 23.56
C GLY A 119 23.75 -7.97 23.52
N ALA A 120 23.17 -7.23 22.58
CA ALA A 120 23.35 -5.78 22.48
C ALA A 120 22.78 -5.05 23.70
N VAL A 121 23.45 -3.98 24.12
CA VAL A 121 23.06 -3.16 25.28
C VAL A 121 22.63 -1.77 24.81
N ARG A 122 21.43 -1.35 25.20
CA ARG A 122 20.88 -0.04 24.83
C ARG A 122 21.69 1.10 25.42
N GLN A 123 21.83 2.18 24.66
CA GLN A 123 22.52 3.42 25.05
C GLN A 123 21.55 4.62 25.03
N PRO A 124 20.55 4.66 25.93
CA PRO A 124 19.46 5.64 25.87
C PRO A 124 19.95 7.10 26.00
N ALA A 125 21.07 7.33 26.68
CA ALA A 125 21.66 8.67 26.78
C ALA A 125 22.13 9.19 25.40
N TRP A 126 22.69 8.32 24.55
CA TRP A 126 23.09 8.69 23.19
C TRP A 126 21.87 8.86 22.29
N THR A 127 20.92 7.92 22.36
CA THR A 127 19.64 8.01 21.64
C THR A 127 18.95 9.35 21.91
N GLN A 128 18.84 9.72 23.19
CA GLN A 128 18.20 10.98 23.60
C GLN A 128 18.98 12.21 23.12
N ARG A 129 20.32 12.23 23.24
CA ARG A 129 21.14 13.35 22.77
C ARG A 129 20.95 13.60 21.28
N ILE A 130 20.97 12.53 20.47
CA ILE A 130 20.74 12.63 19.03
C ILE A 130 19.32 13.14 18.74
N ALA A 131 18.30 12.59 19.42
CA ALA A 131 16.91 12.99 19.20
C ALA A 131 16.63 14.49 19.47
N THR A 132 17.32 15.06 20.47
CA THR A 132 17.18 16.47 20.86
C THR A 132 18.12 17.41 20.13
N HIS A 133 19.16 16.90 19.47
CA HIS A 133 20.15 17.74 18.80
C HIS A 133 19.62 18.36 17.52
N ARG A 134 20.04 19.59 17.24
CA ARG A 134 19.74 20.31 16.00
C ARG A 134 21.05 20.88 15.48
N PRO A 135 21.63 20.29 14.42
CA PRO A 135 22.88 20.77 13.84
C PRO A 135 22.74 22.23 13.39
N ALA A 136 23.59 23.12 13.90
CA ALA A 136 23.54 24.54 13.53
C ALA A 136 23.76 24.75 12.02
N ARG A 137 24.59 23.88 11.41
CA ARG A 137 24.87 23.88 9.97
C ARG A 137 23.66 23.48 9.12
N TRP A 138 22.76 22.65 9.65
CA TRP A 138 21.58 22.13 8.96
C TRP A 138 20.37 22.20 9.91
N PRO A 139 19.83 23.41 10.16
CA PRO A 139 18.81 23.61 11.20
C PRO A 139 17.49 22.86 10.91
N TRP A 140 17.26 22.48 9.66
CA TRP A 140 16.14 21.66 9.22
C TRP A 140 16.29 20.17 9.56
N MET A 141 17.51 19.69 9.86
CA MET A 141 17.79 18.27 10.02
C MET A 141 17.37 17.77 11.40
N GLN A 142 16.50 16.77 11.43
CA GLN A 142 16.00 16.18 12.68
C GLN A 142 15.92 14.66 12.61
N ALA A 143 16.16 13.96 13.72
CA ALA A 143 15.90 12.53 13.81
C ALA A 143 15.29 12.18 15.16
N THR A 144 14.56 11.07 15.17
CA THR A 144 14.16 10.37 16.39
C THR A 144 14.63 8.93 16.18
N PRO A 145 15.88 8.60 16.53
CA PRO A 145 16.37 7.23 16.43
C PRO A 145 15.58 6.31 17.37
N ASP A 146 15.34 5.07 16.94
CA ASP A 146 14.71 4.07 17.79
C ASP A 146 15.68 3.60 18.88
N ASP A 147 16.93 3.29 18.48
CA ASP A 147 17.97 2.93 19.43
C ASP A 147 19.38 3.20 18.92
N VAL A 148 20.25 3.49 19.88
CA VAL A 148 21.68 3.30 19.75
C VAL A 148 22.05 2.20 20.73
N VAL A 149 22.81 1.21 20.26
CA VAL A 149 23.23 0.09 21.09
C VAL A 149 24.74 -0.08 21.05
N GLU A 150 25.27 -0.73 22.08
CA GLU A 150 26.61 -1.30 22.08
C GLU A 150 26.51 -2.80 21.81
N LEU A 151 27.25 -3.28 20.81
CA LEU A 151 27.29 -4.69 20.43
C LEU A 151 28.75 -5.08 20.17
N ALA A 152 29.27 -6.00 20.99
CA ALA A 152 30.68 -6.44 20.93
C ALA A 152 31.69 -5.26 20.90
N GLY A 153 31.46 -4.26 21.76
CA GLY A 153 32.30 -3.06 21.86
C GLY A 153 32.13 -2.05 20.71
N ARG A 154 31.18 -2.28 19.79
CA ARG A 154 30.88 -1.37 18.68
C ARG A 154 29.62 -0.58 18.94
N ARG A 155 29.62 0.70 18.58
CA ARG A 155 28.43 1.57 18.62
C ARG A 155 27.62 1.37 17.34
N VAL A 156 26.39 0.87 17.49
CA VAL A 156 25.51 0.54 16.38
C VAL A 156 24.25 1.39 16.44
N LEU A 157 23.93 2.05 15.32
CA LEU A 157 22.63 2.69 15.13
C LEU A 157 21.61 1.63 14.67
N VAL A 158 20.47 1.55 15.35
CA VAL A 158 19.42 0.58 15.07
C VAL A 158 18.10 1.29 14.77
N ASP A 159 17.45 0.85 13.69
CA ASP A 159 16.08 1.23 13.34
C ASP A 159 15.23 -0.04 13.21
N TYR A 160 14.12 -0.13 13.94
CA TYR A 160 13.26 -1.31 14.00
C TYR A 160 12.09 -1.17 13.04
N LYS A 161 11.85 -2.21 12.22
CA LYS A 161 10.74 -2.20 11.25
C LYS A 161 9.85 -3.43 11.36
N ALA A 162 8.55 -3.20 11.23
CA ALA A 162 7.54 -4.25 11.13
C ALA A 162 6.91 -4.24 9.71
N PRO A 163 7.64 -4.68 8.68
CA PRO A 163 7.13 -4.68 7.33
C PRO A 163 5.99 -5.71 7.18
N ALA A 164 5.13 -5.55 6.16
CA ALA A 164 4.09 -6.55 5.90
C ALA A 164 4.71 -7.84 5.32
N GLU A 165 5.72 -7.67 4.47
CA GLU A 165 6.50 -8.73 3.86
C GLU A 165 7.95 -8.67 4.37
N PRO A 166 8.66 -9.81 4.46
CA PRO A 166 10.08 -9.82 4.78
C PRO A 166 10.89 -8.91 3.85
N LEU A 167 11.86 -8.18 4.41
CA LEU A 167 12.78 -7.33 3.64
C LEU A 167 14.01 -8.14 3.24
N SER A 168 14.42 -8.04 1.98
CA SER A 168 15.67 -8.65 1.49
C SER A 168 16.87 -7.69 1.54
N GLU A 169 16.61 -6.38 1.51
CA GLU A 169 17.64 -5.34 1.47
C GLU A 169 17.18 -4.04 2.13
N VAL A 170 18.13 -3.15 2.42
CA VAL A 170 17.83 -1.80 2.92
C VAL A 170 17.44 -0.91 1.75
N SER A 171 16.16 -0.56 1.67
CA SER A 171 15.66 0.37 0.65
C SER A 171 16.23 1.78 0.83
N LEU A 172 16.24 2.58 -0.26
CA LEU A 172 16.73 3.97 -0.23
C LEU A 172 16.11 4.81 0.91
N PRO A 173 14.77 4.79 1.16
CA PRO A 173 14.21 5.56 2.26
C PRO A 173 14.77 5.19 3.64
N TYR A 174 15.01 3.90 3.89
CA TYR A 174 15.59 3.43 5.16
C TYR A 174 17.09 3.74 5.26
N ALA A 175 17.83 3.63 4.16
CA ALA A 175 19.21 4.08 4.10
C ALA A 175 19.30 5.59 4.42
N CYS A 176 18.48 6.41 3.77
CA CYS A 176 18.39 7.84 4.06
C CYS A 176 18.09 8.13 5.54
N GLN A 177 17.20 7.36 6.16
CA GLN A 177 16.86 7.51 7.58
C GLN A 177 18.07 7.25 8.49
N LEU A 178 18.80 6.16 8.26
CA LEU A 178 19.99 5.78 9.04
C LEU A 178 21.14 6.78 8.82
N HIS A 179 21.31 7.27 7.60
CA HIS A 179 22.32 8.25 7.24
C HIS A 179 22.07 9.62 7.85
N GLN A 180 20.84 10.16 7.75
CA GLN A 180 20.51 11.44 8.37
C GLN A 180 20.75 11.40 9.89
N THR A 181 20.38 10.31 10.54
CA THR A 181 20.67 10.11 11.97
C THR A 181 22.18 10.05 12.24
N GLY A 182 22.95 9.39 11.36
CA GLY A 182 24.41 9.38 11.40
C GLY A 182 25.04 10.76 11.27
N LEU A 183 24.51 11.63 10.39
CA LEU A 183 24.98 13.01 10.24
C LEU A 183 24.76 13.85 11.50
N ILE A 184 23.59 13.71 12.14
CA ILE A 184 23.30 14.38 13.42
C ILE A 184 24.24 13.87 14.53
N ALA A 185 24.50 12.57 14.57
CA ALA A 185 25.43 11.98 15.53
C ALA A 185 26.87 12.46 15.29
N ALA A 186 27.31 12.57 14.04
CA ALA A 186 28.63 13.08 13.68
C ALA A 186 28.82 14.55 14.09
N ASP A 187 27.79 15.39 13.98
CA ASP A 187 27.81 16.78 14.45
C ASP A 187 27.97 16.88 15.98
N LEU A 188 27.51 15.86 16.73
CA LEU A 188 27.76 15.71 18.17
C LEU A 188 29.14 15.11 18.51
N GLY A 189 29.96 14.79 17.51
CA GLY A 189 31.24 14.11 17.69
C GLY A 189 31.12 12.59 17.89
N TYR A 190 29.99 11.98 17.55
CA TYR A 190 29.79 10.53 17.62
C TYR A 190 29.99 9.88 16.25
N ALA A 191 30.78 8.82 16.21
CA ALA A 191 30.86 7.90 15.08
C ALA A 191 30.08 6.62 15.40
N PHE A 192 29.40 6.08 14.38
CA PHE A 192 28.79 4.74 14.41
C PHE A 192 29.67 3.76 13.64
N ASP A 193 29.95 2.62 14.25
CA ASP A 193 30.69 1.52 13.62
C ASP A 193 29.80 0.74 12.64
N ALA A 194 28.49 0.73 12.87
CA ALA A 194 27.51 0.12 11.98
C ALA A 194 26.15 0.83 12.07
N ARG A 195 25.39 0.72 10.98
CA ARG A 195 23.99 1.12 10.89
C ARG A 195 23.19 -0.11 10.47
N VAL A 196 22.14 -0.44 11.19
CA VAL A 196 21.35 -1.63 10.89
C VAL A 196 19.86 -1.33 10.90
N LEU A 197 19.16 -1.94 9.96
CA LEU A 197 17.72 -2.10 9.98
C LEU A 197 17.41 -3.46 10.60
N VAL A 198 16.60 -3.49 11.64
CA VAL A 198 16.17 -4.72 12.30
C VAL A 198 14.69 -4.92 11.98
N ALA A 199 14.40 -5.81 11.04
CA ALA A 199 13.07 -6.00 10.48
C ALA A 199 12.43 -7.30 10.99
N TRP A 200 11.18 -7.26 11.43
CA TRP A 200 10.46 -8.47 11.80
C TRP A 200 10.16 -9.34 10.58
N ASN A 201 10.58 -10.60 10.62
CA ASN A 201 10.23 -11.60 9.62
C ASN A 201 9.06 -12.45 10.15
N HIS A 202 7.85 -12.16 9.66
CA HIS A 202 6.63 -12.84 10.09
C HIS A 202 6.70 -14.38 9.90
N PRO A 203 7.09 -14.92 8.73
CA PRO A 203 7.26 -16.37 8.55
C PRO A 203 8.22 -17.03 9.54
N ARG A 204 9.30 -16.33 9.95
CA ARG A 204 10.30 -16.87 10.87
C ARG A 204 10.00 -16.58 12.34
N GLY A 205 9.06 -15.69 12.64
CA GLY A 205 8.74 -15.26 14.00
C GLY A 205 9.93 -14.61 14.73
N ALA A 206 10.85 -13.97 14.00
CA ALA A 206 12.09 -13.42 14.53
C ALA A 206 12.54 -12.16 13.76
N PRO A 207 13.32 -11.27 14.38
CA PRO A 207 13.92 -10.14 13.68
C PRO A 207 15.08 -10.59 12.78
N GLU A 208 15.20 -9.97 11.62
CA GLU A 208 16.33 -10.07 10.70
C GLU A 208 17.10 -8.75 10.69
N VAL A 209 18.43 -8.86 10.61
CA VAL A 209 19.34 -7.71 10.64
C VAL A 209 19.85 -7.46 9.24
N LEU A 210 19.57 -6.27 8.71
CA LEU A 210 20.06 -5.79 7.43
C LEU A 210 21.07 -4.66 7.69
N VAL A 211 22.30 -4.82 7.20
CA VAL A 211 23.37 -3.83 7.40
C VAL A 211 23.26 -2.75 6.33
N CYS A 212 23.24 -1.49 6.77
CA CYS A 212 23.37 -0.33 5.90
C CYS A 212 24.82 0.13 5.89
N ALA A 213 25.50 -0.05 4.76
CA ALA A 213 26.84 0.48 4.57
C ALA A 213 26.83 2.01 4.65
N HIS A 214 27.93 2.61 5.13
CA HIS A 214 28.09 4.05 5.06
C HIS A 214 28.47 4.46 3.64
N ASP A 215 27.71 5.39 3.09
CA ASP A 215 27.86 6.00 1.77
C ASP A 215 27.92 7.54 1.89
N PRO A 216 29.11 8.15 1.77
CA PRO A 216 29.28 9.59 1.81
C PRO A 216 28.56 10.34 0.67
N ALA A 217 28.31 9.70 -0.47
CA ALA A 217 27.56 10.32 -1.55
C ALA A 217 26.08 10.50 -1.15
N LEU A 218 25.50 9.47 -0.52
CA LEU A 218 24.14 9.56 0.03
C LEU A 218 24.02 10.63 1.11
N ASP A 219 25.04 10.81 1.96
CA ASP A 219 25.09 11.90 2.94
C ASP A 219 25.00 13.29 2.27
N ALA A 220 25.77 13.49 1.20
CA ALA A 220 25.76 14.73 0.44
C ALA A 220 24.40 14.98 -0.23
N GLU A 221 23.77 13.94 -0.77
CA GLU A 221 22.44 14.02 -1.36
C GLU A 221 21.36 14.34 -0.33
N ILE A 222 21.42 13.74 0.86
CA ILE A 222 20.52 14.06 1.99
C ILE A 222 20.63 15.54 2.34
N VAL A 223 21.85 16.05 2.47
CA VAL A 223 22.09 17.47 2.78
C VAL A 223 21.55 18.37 1.66
N ALA A 224 21.80 18.02 0.40
CA ALA A 224 21.34 18.77 -0.76
C ALA A 224 19.80 18.79 -0.84
N ALA A 225 19.16 17.64 -0.64
CA ALA A 225 17.71 17.49 -0.67
C ALA A 225 17.04 18.31 0.43
N GLY A 226 17.44 18.09 1.69
CA GLY A 226 16.84 18.81 2.81
C GLY A 226 17.08 20.32 2.72
N THR A 227 18.27 20.76 2.31
CA THR A 227 18.57 22.19 2.13
C THR A 227 17.70 22.82 1.05
N ARG A 228 17.57 22.17 -0.12
CA ARG A 228 16.73 22.66 -1.22
C ARG A 228 15.27 22.78 -0.79
N TYR A 229 14.66 21.68 -0.32
CA TYR A 229 13.23 21.71 0.03
C TYR A 229 12.94 22.60 1.24
N TRP A 230 13.88 22.76 2.16
CA TRP A 230 13.69 23.66 3.30
C TRP A 230 13.75 25.12 2.87
N ASN A 231 14.83 25.51 2.19
CA ASN A 231 15.07 26.92 1.86
C ASN A 231 14.19 27.41 0.73
N ASP A 232 14.00 26.60 -0.31
CA ASP A 232 13.32 27.04 -1.54
C ASP A 232 11.79 26.94 -1.42
N HIS A 233 11.28 26.14 -0.46
CA HIS A 233 9.86 25.85 -0.33
C HIS A 233 9.30 26.10 1.07
N VAL A 234 9.83 25.46 2.12
CA VAL A 234 9.29 25.65 3.48
C VAL A 234 9.47 27.09 3.96
N LEU A 235 10.66 27.67 3.82
CA LEU A 235 10.95 29.02 4.30
C LEU A 235 10.36 30.13 3.42
N THR A 236 9.93 29.82 2.21
CA THR A 236 9.26 30.75 1.28
C THR A 236 7.73 30.61 1.33
N GLY A 237 7.20 29.58 1.99
CA GLY A 237 5.77 29.29 2.03
C GLY A 237 5.24 28.68 0.72
N GLU A 238 6.12 28.24 -0.17
CA GLU A 238 5.76 27.69 -1.47
C GLU A 238 5.78 26.16 -1.44
N LEU A 239 4.93 25.54 -2.26
CA LEU A 239 4.95 24.11 -2.45
C LEU A 239 5.83 23.75 -3.66
N PRO A 240 6.65 22.70 -3.58
CA PRO A 240 7.35 22.21 -4.77
C PRO A 240 6.32 21.81 -5.84
N PRO A 241 6.70 21.86 -7.13
CA PRO A 241 5.84 21.38 -8.20
C PRO A 241 5.48 19.91 -7.96
N TRP A 242 4.36 19.48 -8.52
CA TRP A 242 4.09 18.04 -8.57
C TRP A 242 5.26 17.36 -9.30
N PRO A 243 5.70 16.18 -8.82
CA PRO A 243 6.81 15.48 -9.43
C PRO A 243 6.53 15.32 -10.92
N THR A 244 7.41 15.88 -11.75
CA THR A 244 7.35 15.71 -13.20
C THR A 244 7.71 14.26 -13.43
N ARG A 245 6.69 13.44 -13.67
CA ARG A 245 6.88 12.02 -13.99
C ARG A 245 7.63 11.98 -15.31
N THR A 246 8.95 11.78 -15.27
CA THR A 246 9.69 11.31 -16.44
C THR A 246 8.97 10.04 -16.85
N ALA A 247 8.29 10.07 -18.00
CA ALA A 247 7.45 8.98 -18.46
C ALA A 247 8.31 7.75 -18.76
N LEU A 248 8.61 6.97 -17.72
CA LEU A 248 8.80 5.52 -17.82
C LEU A 248 7.62 4.78 -17.18
N ALA A 249 6.50 5.49 -16.99
CA ALA A 249 5.18 4.90 -17.07
C ALA A 249 4.66 5.28 -18.46
N LEU A 250 4.71 4.36 -19.42
CA LEU A 250 3.78 4.43 -20.56
C LEU A 250 2.40 4.55 -19.94
N ASN A 251 1.67 5.65 -20.15
CA ASN A 251 0.25 5.62 -19.81
C ASN A 251 -0.37 4.51 -20.66
N LEU A 252 -1.38 3.81 -20.16
CA LEU A 252 -2.18 2.88 -20.97
C LEU A 252 -2.68 3.55 -22.26
N ALA A 253 -2.85 4.88 -22.26
CA ALA A 253 -3.17 5.68 -23.44
C ALA A 253 -2.06 5.65 -24.52
N ASP A 254 -0.80 5.61 -24.11
CA ASP A 254 0.41 5.75 -24.94
C ASP A 254 0.91 4.40 -25.51
N LEU A 255 0.33 3.29 -25.06
CA LEU A 255 0.58 1.95 -25.62
C LEU A 255 -0.07 1.79 -27.00
N SER A 256 0.51 0.96 -27.87
CA SER A 256 -0.17 0.53 -29.09
C SER A 256 -1.44 -0.26 -28.72
N LEU A 257 -2.42 -0.30 -29.63
CA LEU A 257 -3.64 -1.11 -29.44
C LEU A 257 -3.31 -2.58 -29.17
N GLU A 258 -2.28 -3.11 -29.82
CA GLU A 258 -1.76 -4.46 -29.62
C GLU A 258 -1.23 -4.66 -28.18
N ALA A 259 -0.39 -3.76 -27.67
CA ALA A 259 0.13 -3.86 -26.32
C ALA A 259 -0.96 -3.71 -25.23
N LYS A 260 -2.01 -2.92 -25.49
CA LYS A 260 -3.17 -2.84 -24.58
C LYS A 260 -3.94 -4.15 -24.56
N ALA A 261 -4.21 -4.72 -25.74
CA ALA A 261 -4.91 -6.01 -25.87
C ALA A 261 -4.13 -7.15 -25.18
N ASP A 262 -2.81 -7.17 -25.31
CA ASP A 262 -1.95 -8.15 -24.65
C ASP A 262 -2.01 -8.04 -23.11
N ILE A 263 -1.94 -6.81 -22.59
CA ILE A 263 -2.04 -6.56 -21.14
C ILE A 263 -3.42 -6.92 -20.61
N GLU A 264 -4.49 -6.58 -21.32
CA GLU A 264 -5.87 -6.94 -20.96
C GLU A 264 -6.06 -8.45 -20.94
N ALA A 265 -5.56 -9.17 -21.96
CA ALA A 265 -5.62 -10.63 -22.02
C ALA A 265 -4.85 -11.29 -20.87
N LEU A 266 -3.68 -10.74 -20.51
CA LEU A 266 -2.90 -11.23 -19.37
C LEU A 266 -3.58 -10.94 -18.03
N ALA A 267 -4.17 -9.75 -17.85
CA ALA A 267 -4.90 -9.39 -16.64
C ALA A 267 -6.16 -10.26 -16.46
N GLU A 268 -6.92 -10.49 -17.54
CA GLU A 268 -8.07 -11.38 -17.55
C GLU A 268 -7.67 -12.82 -17.19
N ARG A 269 -6.59 -13.32 -17.79
CA ARG A 269 -6.05 -14.65 -17.47
C ARG A 269 -5.62 -14.75 -16.01
N TRP A 270 -4.95 -13.74 -15.47
CA TRP A 270 -4.54 -13.70 -14.07
C TRP A 270 -5.74 -13.72 -13.13
N LEU A 271 -6.76 -12.87 -13.36
CA LEU A 271 -7.97 -12.84 -12.54
C LEU A 271 -8.72 -14.18 -12.56
N ARG A 272 -8.81 -14.84 -13.72
CA ARG A 272 -9.40 -16.18 -13.83
C ARG A 272 -8.64 -17.20 -13.00
N LEU A 273 -7.31 -17.16 -13.04
CA LEU A 273 -6.46 -18.05 -12.23
C LEU A 273 -6.62 -17.75 -10.73
N GLU A 274 -6.76 -16.49 -10.35
CA GLU A 274 -7.00 -16.09 -8.96
C GLU A 274 -8.35 -16.61 -8.42
N VAL A 275 -9.41 -16.49 -9.23
CA VAL A 275 -10.73 -17.05 -8.89
C VAL A 275 -10.68 -18.57 -8.76
N LEU A 276 -10.01 -19.25 -9.71
CA LEU A 276 -9.83 -20.70 -9.64
C LEU A 276 -9.02 -21.13 -8.41
N ALA A 277 -7.98 -20.37 -8.04
CA ALA A 277 -7.20 -20.64 -6.84
C ALA A 277 -8.05 -20.49 -5.56
N LYS A 278 -8.88 -19.44 -5.48
CA LYS A 278 -9.81 -19.22 -4.37
C LYS A 278 -10.85 -20.33 -4.26
N GLU A 279 -11.43 -20.74 -5.39
CA GLU A 279 -12.43 -21.81 -5.40
C GLU A 279 -11.81 -23.17 -5.08
N SER A 280 -10.60 -23.44 -5.57
CA SER A 280 -9.84 -24.65 -5.20
C SER A 280 -9.54 -24.67 -3.70
N GLN A 281 -9.17 -23.53 -3.11
CA GLN A 281 -8.94 -23.41 -1.67
C GLN A 281 -10.23 -23.65 -0.88
N ARG A 282 -11.34 -23.05 -1.30
CA ARG A 282 -12.66 -23.25 -0.69
C ARG A 282 -13.08 -24.72 -0.71
N LEU A 283 -12.96 -25.39 -1.86
CA LEU A 283 -13.27 -26.81 -1.99
C LEU A 283 -12.34 -27.69 -1.15
N HIS A 284 -11.06 -27.33 -1.06
CA HIS A 284 -10.12 -28.02 -0.18
C HIS A 284 -10.55 -27.91 1.29
N GLU A 285 -10.89 -26.71 1.75
CA GLU A 285 -11.38 -26.45 3.10
C GLU A 285 -12.70 -27.18 3.39
N ASP A 286 -13.65 -27.19 2.46
CA ASP A 286 -14.93 -27.91 2.58
C ASP A 286 -14.71 -29.42 2.72
N VAL A 287 -13.86 -30.00 1.87
CA VAL A 287 -13.55 -31.45 1.92
C VAL A 287 -12.79 -31.78 3.20
N HIS A 288 -11.85 -30.94 3.62
CA HIS A 288 -11.15 -31.09 4.88
C HIS A 288 -12.11 -31.03 6.06
N ALA A 289 -13.04 -30.07 6.10
CA ALA A 289 -14.05 -29.97 7.15
C ALA A 289 -14.97 -31.20 7.20
N GLN A 290 -15.39 -31.72 6.04
CA GLN A 290 -16.18 -32.96 5.94
C GLN A 290 -15.40 -34.17 6.44
N LEU A 291 -14.12 -34.29 6.08
CA LEU A 291 -13.23 -35.34 6.57
C LEU A 291 -13.15 -35.28 8.10
N MET A 292 -12.87 -34.10 8.66
CA MET A 292 -12.81 -33.90 10.11
C MET A 292 -14.12 -34.23 10.82
N ALA A 293 -15.26 -33.85 10.25
CA ALA A 293 -16.57 -34.21 10.79
C ALA A 293 -16.79 -35.74 10.81
N ARG A 294 -16.36 -36.44 9.75
CA ARG A 294 -16.43 -37.91 9.68
C ARG A 294 -15.50 -38.58 10.67
N CYS A 295 -14.27 -38.09 10.82
CA CYS A 295 -13.32 -38.58 11.82
C CYS A 295 -13.89 -38.49 13.23
N ARG A 296 -14.48 -37.34 13.59
CA ARG A 296 -15.15 -37.16 14.89
C ARG A 296 -16.34 -38.10 15.09
N ALA A 297 -17.18 -38.27 14.07
CA ALA A 297 -18.33 -39.18 14.12
C ALA A 297 -17.91 -40.65 14.37
N HIS A 298 -16.70 -41.04 13.96
CA HIS A 298 -16.13 -42.37 14.17
C HIS A 298 -15.10 -42.43 15.31
N HIS A 299 -15.02 -41.38 16.13
CA HIS A 299 -14.12 -41.27 17.29
C HIS A 299 -12.64 -41.48 16.94
N LEU A 300 -12.26 -41.11 15.71
CA LEU A 300 -10.88 -41.02 15.27
C LEU A 300 -10.29 -39.70 15.79
N ALA A 301 -9.01 -39.70 16.16
CA ALA A 301 -8.31 -38.50 16.62
C ALA A 301 -8.40 -37.38 15.56
N ASP A 302 -8.42 -36.12 16.01
CA ASP A 302 -8.51 -34.93 15.14
C ASP A 302 -7.27 -34.74 14.22
N ASP A 303 -6.25 -35.59 14.37
CA ASP A 303 -5.08 -35.65 13.49
C ASP A 303 -5.09 -36.94 12.66
N VAL A 304 -5.71 -36.89 11.47
CA VAL A 304 -5.48 -37.94 10.47
C VAL A 304 -4.12 -37.71 9.83
N HIS A 305 -3.10 -38.41 10.31
CA HIS A 305 -1.80 -38.46 9.65
C HIS A 305 -1.94 -39.18 8.30
N SER A 306 -2.20 -38.44 7.23
CA SER A 306 -2.06 -38.95 5.88
C SER A 306 -0.59 -38.84 5.45
N GLY A 307 0.08 -39.99 5.34
CA GLY A 307 1.36 -40.10 4.66
C GLY A 307 1.51 -41.50 4.04
N PRO A 308 2.22 -41.67 2.91
CA PRO A 308 2.38 -40.81 1.75
C PRO A 308 1.63 -41.43 0.56
N VAL A 309 0.59 -40.77 0.04
CA VAL A 309 0.32 -40.87 -1.39
C VAL A 309 0.98 -39.65 -2.02
N GLN A 310 2.20 -39.83 -2.51
CA GLN A 310 2.79 -38.86 -3.44
C GLN A 310 2.01 -38.92 -4.75
N ILE A 311 0.91 -38.17 -4.84
CA ILE A 311 0.40 -37.73 -6.14
C ILE A 311 1.27 -36.55 -6.54
N LYS A 312 2.36 -36.83 -7.26
CA LYS A 312 3.02 -35.79 -8.04
C LYS A 312 2.01 -35.33 -9.09
N SER A 313 1.37 -34.20 -8.83
CA SER A 313 0.67 -33.42 -9.83
C SER A 313 1.68 -33.01 -10.91
N ARG A 314 1.85 -33.86 -11.92
CA ARG A 314 2.14 -33.37 -13.25
C ARG A 314 0.77 -33.12 -13.86
N LEU A 315 0.32 -31.87 -13.82
CA LEU A 315 -0.83 -31.43 -14.60
C LEU A 315 -0.59 -31.79 -16.08
N LYS A 316 -1.10 -32.94 -16.49
CA LYS A 316 -1.36 -33.23 -17.90
C LYS A 316 -2.86 -33.08 -18.08
N TRP A 317 -3.23 -31.98 -18.71
CA TRP A 317 -4.60 -31.75 -19.17
C TRP A 317 -4.96 -32.86 -20.14
N ASN A 318 -5.95 -33.68 -19.76
CA ASN A 318 -6.56 -34.65 -20.67
C ASN A 318 -7.67 -33.92 -21.42
N GLY A 319 -7.36 -33.47 -22.63
CA GLY A 319 -8.28 -32.69 -23.48
C GLY A 319 -9.61 -33.39 -23.70
N ASP A 320 -9.58 -34.69 -23.95
CA ASP A 320 -10.78 -35.50 -24.24
C ASP A 320 -11.73 -35.57 -23.03
N ALA A 321 -11.18 -35.63 -21.82
CA ALA A 321 -11.97 -35.63 -20.59
C ALA A 321 -12.56 -34.26 -20.25
N VAL A 322 -11.92 -33.17 -20.68
CA VAL A 322 -12.45 -31.81 -20.57
C VAL A 322 -13.59 -31.61 -21.59
N ASP A 323 -13.37 -32.05 -22.83
CA ASP A 323 -14.35 -31.91 -23.92
C ASP A 323 -15.63 -32.73 -23.68
N ALA A 324 -15.50 -33.91 -23.08
CA ALA A 324 -16.63 -34.76 -22.68
C ALA A 324 -17.47 -34.15 -21.53
N ARG A 325 -16.93 -33.18 -20.79
CA ARG A 325 -17.60 -32.52 -19.66
C ARG A 325 -18.21 -31.16 -20.02
N LEU A 326 -17.87 -30.61 -21.19
CA LEU A 326 -18.51 -29.41 -21.70
C LEU A 326 -19.92 -29.74 -22.17
N THR A 327 -20.90 -28.98 -21.70
CA THR A 327 -22.26 -29.05 -22.24
C THR A 327 -22.29 -28.44 -23.64
N ASP A 328 -23.31 -28.74 -24.46
CA ASP A 328 -23.42 -28.14 -25.80
C ASP A 328 -23.54 -26.61 -25.74
N ALA A 329 -24.13 -26.09 -24.66
CA ALA A 329 -24.17 -24.65 -24.38
C ALA A 329 -22.77 -24.07 -24.06
N ASP A 330 -21.92 -24.81 -23.36
CA ASP A 330 -20.53 -24.40 -23.10
C ASP A 330 -19.68 -24.46 -24.38
N ARG A 331 -19.86 -25.50 -25.19
CA ARG A 331 -19.19 -25.60 -26.51
C ARG A 331 -19.61 -24.46 -27.43
N MET A 332 -20.88 -24.07 -27.44
CA MET A 332 -21.38 -22.89 -28.16
C MET A 332 -20.78 -21.58 -27.64
N ARG A 333 -20.49 -21.50 -26.33
CA ARG A 333 -19.86 -20.34 -25.69
C ARG A 333 -18.38 -20.19 -26.05
N PHE A 334 -17.69 -21.31 -26.30
CA PHE A 334 -16.29 -21.36 -26.72
C PHE A 334 -16.09 -21.38 -28.24
N ALA A 335 -17.13 -21.69 -29.01
CA ALA A 335 -17.13 -21.46 -30.44
C ALA A 335 -17.12 -19.94 -30.70
N ARG A 336 -16.03 -19.43 -31.29
CA ARG A 336 -15.95 -18.02 -31.73
C ARG A 336 -17.22 -17.65 -32.52
N PRO A 337 -17.76 -16.43 -32.38
CA PRO A 337 -18.94 -16.04 -33.12
C PRO A 337 -18.65 -16.12 -34.62
N ARG A 338 -19.30 -17.06 -35.31
CA ARG A 338 -19.33 -17.10 -36.76
C ARG A 338 -20.36 -16.07 -37.21
N TRP A 339 -19.90 -15.08 -37.96
CA TRP A 339 -20.76 -14.12 -38.67
C TRP A 339 -21.83 -14.85 -39.48
N ASP A 340 -23.01 -14.27 -39.62
CA ASP A 340 -24.02 -14.74 -40.57
C ASP A 340 -23.60 -14.35 -41.99
N ILE A 341 -22.78 -15.22 -42.58
CA ILE A 341 -22.20 -15.04 -43.92
C ILE A 341 -23.30 -14.85 -44.97
N ALA A 342 -24.45 -15.51 -44.82
CA ALA A 342 -25.56 -15.39 -45.76
C ALA A 342 -26.18 -13.97 -45.74
N ARG A 343 -26.33 -13.41 -44.54
CA ARG A 343 -26.85 -12.05 -44.36
C ARG A 343 -25.89 -10.97 -44.87
N LEU A 344 -24.58 -11.18 -44.73
CA LEU A 344 -23.56 -10.25 -45.23
C LEU A 344 -23.47 -10.28 -46.77
N VAL A 345 -23.50 -11.48 -47.36
CA VAL A 345 -23.53 -11.66 -48.82
C VAL A 345 -24.80 -11.05 -49.43
N ALA A 346 -25.95 -11.18 -48.76
CA ALA A 346 -27.19 -10.55 -49.19
C ALA A 346 -27.08 -9.02 -49.20
N LEU A 347 -26.46 -8.42 -48.17
CA LEU A 347 -26.28 -6.97 -48.05
C LEU A 347 -25.36 -6.40 -49.15
N VAL A 348 -24.27 -7.11 -49.48
CA VAL A 348 -23.34 -6.72 -50.56
C VAL A 348 -24.05 -6.71 -51.92
N ARG A 349 -24.88 -7.74 -52.18
CA ARG A 349 -25.69 -7.83 -53.40
C ARG A 349 -26.78 -6.76 -53.45
N GLU A 350 -27.46 -6.51 -52.33
CA GLU A 350 -28.51 -5.49 -52.22
C GLU A 350 -27.99 -4.09 -52.55
N TRP A 351 -26.71 -3.82 -52.26
CA TRP A 351 -26.08 -2.52 -52.47
C TRP A 351 -25.32 -2.43 -53.81
N GLY A 352 -25.55 -3.38 -54.72
CA GLY A 352 -25.02 -3.39 -56.08
C GLY A 352 -23.54 -3.76 -56.20
N GLY A 353 -22.95 -4.36 -55.16
CA GLY A 353 -21.60 -4.93 -55.20
C GLY A 353 -21.61 -6.39 -55.68
N ASP A 354 -20.51 -6.84 -56.25
CA ASP A 354 -20.30 -8.24 -56.61
C ASP A 354 -19.51 -8.95 -55.49
N PRO A 355 -20.14 -9.82 -54.68
CA PRO A 355 -19.46 -10.53 -53.59
C PRO A 355 -18.43 -11.56 -54.08
N ASP A 356 -18.43 -11.93 -55.37
CA ASP A 356 -17.47 -12.88 -55.94
C ASP A 356 -16.12 -12.20 -56.27
N VAL A 357 -16.07 -10.86 -56.36
CA VAL A 357 -14.81 -10.11 -56.55
C VAL A 357 -13.93 -10.13 -55.28
N ALA A 358 -14.51 -10.44 -54.12
CA ALA A 358 -13.80 -10.61 -52.85
C ALA A 358 -13.45 -12.08 -52.53
N ARG A 359 -13.62 -13.00 -53.49
CA ARG A 359 -13.16 -14.38 -53.36
C ARG A 359 -11.77 -14.53 -53.98
N THR A 360 -10.85 -15.14 -53.23
CA THR A 360 -9.67 -15.77 -53.83
C THR A 360 -10.03 -17.15 -54.37
N ASP A 361 -9.18 -17.71 -55.24
CA ASP A 361 -9.43 -18.84 -56.15
C ASP A 361 -9.94 -20.17 -55.53
N ASP A 362 -10.14 -20.26 -54.21
CA ASP A 362 -10.76 -21.42 -53.56
C ASP A 362 -12.12 -21.06 -52.93
N ALA A 363 -13.17 -21.51 -53.60
CA ALA A 363 -14.55 -21.04 -53.53
C ALA A 363 -15.34 -21.42 -52.26
N ALA A 364 -14.84 -21.17 -51.06
CA ALA A 364 -15.63 -21.39 -49.84
C ALA A 364 -15.47 -20.35 -48.71
N THR A 365 -14.57 -19.36 -48.81
CA THR A 365 -14.42 -18.39 -47.72
C THR A 365 -14.21 -16.98 -48.28
N LEU A 366 -15.11 -16.07 -47.91
CA LEU A 366 -15.01 -14.64 -48.21
C LEU A 366 -13.87 -14.06 -47.34
N ASP A 367 -12.88 -13.40 -47.95
CA ASP A 367 -11.88 -12.66 -47.18
C ASP A 367 -12.50 -11.35 -46.68
N LEU A 368 -12.89 -11.36 -45.42
CA LEU A 368 -13.63 -10.28 -44.76
C LEU A 368 -12.79 -9.01 -44.62
N ASP A 369 -11.47 -9.14 -44.51
CA ASP A 369 -10.56 -8.00 -44.38
C ASP A 369 -10.36 -7.32 -45.73
N VAL A 370 -10.38 -8.08 -46.83
CA VAL A 370 -10.36 -7.53 -48.19
C VAL A 370 -11.70 -6.84 -48.52
N ALA A 371 -12.84 -7.45 -48.18
CA ALA A 371 -14.15 -6.85 -48.41
C ALA A 371 -14.37 -5.55 -47.60
N ALA A 372 -13.94 -5.53 -46.33
CA ALA A 372 -13.99 -4.33 -45.49
C ALA A 372 -13.08 -3.21 -46.02
N ARG A 373 -11.85 -3.55 -46.46
CA ARG A 373 -10.93 -2.58 -47.06
C ARG A 373 -11.47 -2.00 -48.37
N TRP A 374 -12.12 -2.80 -49.21
CA TRP A 374 -12.76 -2.30 -50.43
C TRP A 374 -13.93 -1.34 -50.13
N LEU A 375 -14.79 -1.65 -49.17
CA LEU A 375 -15.91 -0.78 -48.77
C LEU A 375 -15.44 0.57 -48.22
N ILE A 376 -14.36 0.57 -47.44
CA ILE A 376 -13.73 1.80 -46.92
C ILE A 376 -13.11 2.60 -48.06
N ALA A 377 -12.37 1.95 -48.96
CA ALA A 377 -11.64 2.61 -50.04
C ALA A 377 -12.57 3.16 -51.14
N GLU A 378 -13.52 2.36 -51.61
CA GLU A 378 -14.25 2.65 -52.84
C GLU A 378 -15.57 3.38 -52.62
N ARG A 379 -16.11 3.28 -51.41
CA ARG A 379 -17.38 3.92 -51.02
C ARG A 379 -17.22 4.93 -49.89
N GLY A 380 -16.01 5.14 -49.39
CA GLY A 380 -15.69 6.17 -48.40
C GLY A 380 -16.37 5.95 -47.05
N ILE A 381 -16.71 4.70 -46.71
CA ILE A 381 -17.39 4.39 -45.45
C ILE A 381 -16.36 4.51 -44.30
N PRO A 382 -16.65 5.33 -43.26
CA PRO A 382 -15.75 5.43 -42.10
C PRO A 382 -15.67 4.10 -41.36
N GLU A 383 -14.46 3.64 -41.05
CA GLU A 383 -14.19 2.39 -40.32
C GLU A 383 -14.97 2.30 -38.99
N THR A 384 -15.20 3.45 -38.35
CA THR A 384 -15.98 3.61 -37.12
C THR A 384 -17.47 3.31 -37.27
N ALA A 385 -18.03 3.37 -38.48
CA ALA A 385 -19.42 3.01 -38.75
C ALA A 385 -19.63 1.49 -38.81
N LEU A 386 -18.57 0.72 -39.11
CA LEU A 386 -18.57 -0.74 -39.11
C LEU A 386 -18.29 -1.31 -37.70
N GLN A 387 -17.65 -0.52 -36.83
CA GLN A 387 -17.41 -0.86 -35.42
C GLN A 387 -18.49 -0.25 -34.52
N ARG A 388 -19.68 -0.86 -34.44
CA ARG A 388 -20.65 -0.53 -33.40
C ARG A 388 -21.22 -1.77 -32.72
N ILE A 389 -20.68 -2.08 -31.55
CA ILE A 389 -21.44 -2.61 -30.42
C ILE A 389 -20.97 -1.83 -29.19
N ASP A 390 -21.89 -1.06 -28.60
CA ASP A 390 -21.63 -0.17 -27.47
C ASP A 390 -21.17 -0.94 -26.22
N TYR A 391 -20.02 -0.56 -25.66
CA TYR A 391 -19.77 -0.65 -24.23
C TYR A 391 -19.13 0.66 -23.74
N GLN A 392 -19.80 1.32 -22.80
CA GLN A 392 -19.20 2.32 -21.94
C GLN A 392 -18.78 1.67 -20.62
N THR A 393 -17.48 1.71 -20.32
CA THR A 393 -16.96 1.46 -18.97
C THR A 393 -16.50 2.80 -18.39
N ARG A 394 -17.30 3.37 -17.48
CA ARG A 394 -16.85 4.45 -16.58
C ARG A 394 -16.67 3.89 -15.17
N LEU A 395 -15.47 4.02 -14.63
CA LEU A 395 -15.20 3.81 -13.22
C LEU A 395 -15.60 5.07 -12.42
N SER A 396 -16.62 4.94 -11.58
CA SER A 396 -16.92 5.88 -10.48
C SER A 396 -17.14 5.08 -9.20
N ARG A 397 -16.37 5.38 -8.15
CA ARG A 397 -16.30 4.61 -6.88
C ARG A 397 -16.97 5.29 -5.68
N ARG A 398 -18.04 6.08 -5.84
CA ARG A 398 -18.57 6.85 -4.68
C ARG A 398 -20.07 6.84 -4.39
N LYS A 399 -20.92 6.13 -5.14
CA LYS A 399 -22.37 6.10 -4.84
C LYS A 399 -23.07 4.73 -4.89
N THR A 400 -22.42 3.67 -5.39
CA THR A 400 -23.10 2.38 -5.62
C THR A 400 -23.07 1.43 -4.42
N ASP A 401 -22.18 1.65 -3.45
CA ASP A 401 -22.07 0.79 -2.27
C ASP A 401 -22.95 1.27 -1.11
N GLN A 402 -23.55 2.45 -1.22
CA GLN A 402 -24.43 3.01 -0.18
C GLN A 402 -25.63 2.11 0.17
N PRO A 403 -26.31 1.44 -0.78
CA PRO A 403 -27.40 0.51 -0.47
C PRO A 403 -26.93 -0.80 0.20
N PHE A 404 -25.65 -1.15 0.11
CA PHE A 404 -25.06 -2.34 0.73
C PHE A 404 -24.40 -2.06 2.09
N VAL A 405 -23.80 -0.88 2.25
CA VAL A 405 -23.07 -0.49 3.47
C VAL A 405 -24.02 0.03 4.56
N GLU A 406 -25.14 0.67 4.18
CA GLU A 406 -26.04 1.27 5.16
C GLU A 406 -26.88 0.26 5.97
N PRO A 407 -27.37 -0.87 5.41
CA PRO A 407 -27.96 -1.95 6.20
C PRO A 407 -26.97 -2.60 7.18
N ILE A 408 -25.67 -2.67 6.81
CA ILE A 408 -24.60 -3.20 7.66
C ILE A 408 -24.29 -2.22 8.81
N ARG A 409 -24.31 -0.91 8.55
CA ARG A 409 -24.18 0.12 9.60
C ARG A 409 -25.41 0.20 10.50
N GLU A 410 -26.61 -0.05 9.98
CA GLU A 410 -27.84 -0.09 10.74
C GLU A 410 -27.89 -1.35 11.64
N ALA A 411 -27.47 -2.51 11.12
CA ALA A 411 -27.25 -3.73 11.89
C ALA A 411 -26.15 -3.58 12.96
N ALA A 412 -25.07 -2.85 12.68
CA ALA A 412 -24.03 -2.54 13.67
C ALA A 412 -24.51 -1.59 14.78
N ARG A 413 -25.40 -0.63 14.45
CA ARG A 413 -26.07 0.22 15.45
C ARG A 413 -27.08 -0.56 16.29
N ALA A 414 -27.81 -1.51 15.68
CA ALA A 414 -28.74 -2.40 16.38
C ALA A 414 -28.02 -3.41 17.30
N ALA A 415 -26.86 -3.94 16.89
CA ALA A 415 -26.02 -4.83 17.69
C ALA A 415 -25.34 -4.13 18.88
N SER A 416 -25.37 -2.79 18.92
CA SER A 416 -24.86 -2.02 20.07
C SER A 416 -25.86 -1.94 21.24
N HIS A 417 -27.06 -2.55 21.12
CA HIS A 417 -28.01 -2.71 22.23
C HIS A 417 -28.46 -4.17 22.42
N THR A 418 -27.58 -5.01 22.99
CA THR A 418 -27.96 -6.10 23.92
C THR A 418 -26.71 -6.72 24.56
N PHE A 419 -26.07 -6.00 25.47
CA PHE A 419 -25.45 -6.69 26.61
C PHE A 419 -26.60 -7.06 27.56
N GLY A 420 -27.07 -8.30 27.43
CA GLY A 420 -27.88 -8.91 28.48
C GLY A 420 -27.10 -8.80 29.79
N ALA A 421 -27.74 -8.21 30.81
CA ALA A 421 -27.17 -8.16 32.14
C ALA A 421 -26.76 -9.58 32.57
N PRO A 422 -25.60 -9.76 33.21
CA PRO A 422 -25.30 -11.03 33.86
C PRO A 422 -26.42 -11.34 34.86
N PRO A 423 -26.81 -12.61 35.05
CA PRO A 423 -27.77 -12.96 36.08
C PRO A 423 -27.28 -12.41 37.42
N LEU A 424 -28.16 -11.68 38.12
CA LEU A 424 -27.88 -11.17 39.46
C LEU A 424 -27.46 -12.35 40.35
N PRO A 425 -26.38 -12.20 41.15
CA PRO A 425 -26.09 -13.16 42.19
C PRO A 425 -27.30 -13.20 43.13
N THR A 426 -27.88 -14.39 43.30
CA THR A 426 -28.87 -14.65 44.35
C THR A 426 -28.28 -14.20 45.68
N THR A 427 -28.86 -13.15 46.25
CA THR A 427 -28.58 -12.68 47.60
C THR A 427 -28.95 -13.79 48.59
N GLY A 428 -27.96 -14.60 48.95
CA GLY A 428 -27.98 -15.36 50.18
C GLY A 428 -28.11 -14.36 51.32
N ARG A 429 -29.25 -14.40 52.00
CA ARG A 429 -29.59 -13.59 53.17
C ARG A 429 -28.48 -13.73 54.23
N PRO A 430 -27.86 -12.64 54.72
CA PRO A 430 -27.00 -12.74 55.89
C PRO A 430 -27.85 -13.15 57.10
N PRO A 431 -27.33 -13.98 58.02
CA PRO A 431 -28.02 -14.27 59.26
C PRO A 431 -28.14 -13.00 60.10
N SER A 432 -29.34 -12.71 60.60
CA SER A 432 -29.60 -11.58 61.51
C SER A 432 -28.71 -11.70 62.76
N PRO A 433 -27.89 -10.68 63.08
CA PRO A 433 -27.45 -10.47 64.45
C PRO A 433 -28.61 -9.86 65.26
N ARG A 434 -28.65 -10.22 66.54
CA ARG A 434 -29.70 -9.91 67.52
C ARG A 434 -30.04 -8.44 67.68
#